data_AF-A0A1F4FZX0-F1
#
_entry.id   AF-A0A1F4FZX0-F1
#
_cell.length_a   1.000
_cell.length_b   1.000
_cell.length_c   1.000
_cell.angle_alpha   90.00
_cell.angle_beta   90.00
_cell.angle_gamma   90.00
#
_symmetry.space_group_name_H-M   'P 1'
#
loop_
_entity.id
_entity.type
_entity.pdbx_description
1 polymer ?
#
loop_
_entity_poly.entity_id
_entity_poly.type
_entity_poly.pdbx_seq_one_letter_code
_entity_poly.pdbx_strand_id
1 'polypeptide(L)'
;GRVMSDVVVTNRGPMLLLKNEKLFAKYVSPESENFPAELRDPDGMLSPIYRMVIVGILYNTKLVKAEEAPKSLDDLLTPRWQGKWVMPDPSRHFTTGVWLKNLDEIYGKNSLAFVKKMAEAKPILVESFIPSAQKIISGEAHAGITYLKYVYIFGKEGAPLDYVRLPKMLADGHQVGIQAKAPHPNAARLFQDFLISRAGMQILAKEGEFVTAKGLYPPIKGAESIKAVSMDELDRNEYKKWSAEMRKLFIPR
;
A
#
# COMPACT_ATOMS: atom_id res chain seq x y z
N GLY A 1 10.37 18.87 -23.27
CA GLY A 1 11.41 17.84 -23.13
C GLY A 1 10.96 16.57 -23.82
N ARG A 2 11.91 15.71 -24.25
CA ARG A 2 11.63 14.40 -24.86
C ARG A 2 11.15 13.43 -23.79
N VAL A 3 10.03 12.74 -24.03
CA VAL A 3 9.55 11.67 -23.16
C VAL A 3 10.50 10.48 -23.29
N MET A 4 11.03 9.98 -22.16
CA MET A 4 12.07 8.93 -22.14
C MET A 4 11.55 7.53 -21.79
N SER A 5 10.28 7.37 -21.40
CA SER A 5 9.69 6.07 -21.06
C SER A 5 8.45 5.77 -21.89
N ASP A 6 8.18 4.49 -22.10
CA ASP A 6 6.98 4.03 -22.83
C ASP A 6 5.77 3.87 -21.90
N VAL A 7 6.03 3.40 -20.69
CA VAL A 7 5.03 3.03 -19.69
C VAL A 7 5.39 3.63 -18.34
N VAL A 8 4.38 4.02 -17.57
CA VAL A 8 4.48 4.38 -16.15
C VAL A 8 3.69 3.37 -15.34
N VAL A 9 4.31 2.82 -14.30
CA VAL A 9 3.70 1.87 -13.36
C VAL A 9 3.90 2.39 -11.95
N THR A 10 2.82 2.83 -11.29
CA THR A 10 2.89 3.27 -9.90
C THR A 10 1.50 3.22 -9.26
N ASN A 11 1.41 3.64 -7.99
CA ASN A 11 0.14 3.79 -7.27
C ASN A 11 -0.78 4.84 -7.91
N ARG A 12 -2.08 4.72 -7.62
CA ARG A 12 -3.17 5.43 -8.27
C ARG A 12 -3.04 6.96 -8.22
N GLY A 13 -2.61 7.54 -7.10
CA GLY A 13 -2.53 9.00 -6.93
C GLY A 13 -1.65 9.69 -7.95
N PRO A 14 -0.36 9.34 -8.02
CA PRO A 14 0.52 9.84 -9.07
C PRO A 14 -0.02 9.56 -10.49
N MET A 15 -0.64 8.39 -10.72
CA MET A 15 -1.25 8.09 -12.03
C MET A 15 -2.39 9.06 -12.38
N LEU A 16 -3.26 9.40 -11.42
CA LEU A 16 -4.35 10.36 -11.63
C LEU A 16 -3.83 11.78 -11.90
N LEU A 17 -2.76 12.20 -11.21
CA LEU A 17 -2.13 13.50 -11.48
C LEU A 17 -1.57 13.56 -12.91
N LEU A 18 -0.80 12.54 -13.31
CA LEU A 18 -0.23 12.46 -14.67
C LEU A 18 -1.32 12.37 -15.75
N LYS A 19 -2.43 11.68 -15.44
CA LYS A 19 -3.61 11.60 -16.31
C LYS A 19 -4.29 12.96 -16.50
N ASN A 20 -4.45 13.74 -15.42
CA ASN A 20 -5.02 15.10 -15.49
C ASN A 20 -4.12 16.06 -16.31
N GLU A 21 -2.81 15.84 -16.30
CA GLU A 21 -1.85 16.53 -17.15
C GLU A 21 -1.83 16.02 -18.61
N LYS A 22 -2.73 15.08 -18.96
CA LYS A 22 -2.88 14.48 -20.30
C LYS A 22 -1.62 13.80 -20.81
N LEU A 23 -0.87 13.16 -19.91
CA LEU A 23 0.40 12.50 -20.23
C LEU A 23 0.25 11.06 -20.72
N PHE A 24 -0.95 10.48 -20.66
CA PHE A 24 -1.22 9.11 -21.10
C PHE A 24 -1.99 9.04 -22.43
N ALA A 25 -1.68 8.01 -23.22
CA ALA A 25 -2.42 7.64 -24.41
C ALA A 25 -3.67 6.83 -24.01
N LYS A 26 -4.76 7.02 -24.75
CA LYS A 26 -5.93 6.15 -24.62
C LYS A 26 -5.63 4.76 -25.17
N TYR A 27 -5.77 3.75 -24.33
CA TYR A 27 -5.67 2.35 -24.71
C TYR A 27 -6.37 1.46 -23.69
N VAL A 28 -7.41 0.76 -24.14
CA VAL A 28 -8.09 -0.25 -23.35
C VAL A 28 -7.56 -1.61 -23.77
N SER A 29 -6.78 -2.24 -22.89
CA SER A 29 -6.31 -3.61 -23.09
C SER A 29 -7.51 -4.57 -23.13
N PRO A 30 -7.54 -5.56 -24.04
CA PRO A 30 -8.57 -6.61 -24.06
C PRO A 30 -8.67 -7.37 -22.74
N GLU A 31 -7.54 -7.53 -22.03
CA GLU A 31 -7.48 -8.20 -20.72
C GLU A 31 -8.23 -7.44 -19.63
N SER A 32 -8.57 -6.15 -19.85
CA SER A 32 -9.33 -5.34 -18.89
C SER A 32 -10.72 -5.93 -18.60
N GLU A 33 -11.29 -6.70 -19.53
CA GLU A 33 -12.59 -7.37 -19.36
C GLU A 33 -12.58 -8.42 -18.24
N ASN A 34 -11.40 -8.91 -17.84
CA ASN A 34 -11.24 -9.89 -16.77
C ASN A 34 -11.27 -9.27 -15.36
N PHE A 35 -11.26 -7.94 -15.25
CA PHE A 35 -11.27 -7.22 -13.97
C PHE A 35 -12.68 -6.74 -13.59
N PRO A 36 -13.01 -6.63 -12.29
CA PRO A 36 -14.24 -5.98 -11.83
C PRO A 36 -14.41 -4.57 -12.42
N ALA A 37 -15.63 -4.18 -12.77
CA ALA A 37 -15.90 -2.92 -13.49
C ALA A 37 -15.46 -1.69 -12.68
N GLU A 38 -15.63 -1.74 -11.36
CA GLU A 38 -15.24 -0.72 -10.40
C GLU A 38 -13.72 -0.49 -10.31
N LEU A 39 -12.92 -1.44 -10.78
CA LEU A 39 -11.46 -1.32 -10.83
C LEU A 39 -10.94 -0.85 -12.19
N ARG A 40 -11.80 -0.77 -13.20
CA ARG A 40 -11.43 -0.32 -14.55
C ARG A 40 -11.41 1.20 -14.61
N ASP A 41 -10.54 1.73 -15.46
CA ASP A 41 -10.49 3.17 -15.71
C ASP A 41 -11.59 3.58 -16.71
N PRO A 42 -12.52 4.49 -16.36
CA PRO A 42 -13.71 4.75 -17.17
C PRO A 42 -13.42 5.41 -18.53
N ASP A 43 -12.28 6.09 -18.70
CA ASP A 43 -11.91 6.72 -19.97
C ASP A 43 -10.83 5.95 -20.76
N GLY A 44 -10.33 4.84 -20.20
CA GLY A 44 -9.37 3.95 -20.84
C GLY A 44 -7.97 4.56 -21.02
N MET A 45 -7.58 5.52 -20.17
CA MET A 45 -6.21 6.08 -20.17
C MET A 45 -5.26 5.26 -19.29
N LEU A 46 -5.80 4.56 -18.30
CA LEU A 46 -5.07 3.70 -17.38
C LEU A 46 -5.58 2.25 -17.48
N SER A 47 -4.73 1.30 -17.15
CA SER A 47 -5.16 -0.06 -16.89
C SER A 47 -6.16 -0.10 -15.72
N PRO A 48 -6.90 -1.22 -15.56
CA PRO A 48 -7.52 -1.50 -14.28
C PRO A 48 -6.50 -1.44 -13.14
N ILE A 49 -6.98 -1.18 -11.92
CA ILE A 49 -6.17 -1.39 -10.71
C ILE A 49 -5.85 -2.87 -10.65
N TYR A 50 -4.62 -3.26 -11.05
CA TYR A 50 -4.25 -4.66 -11.27
C TYR A 50 -3.72 -5.33 -9.99
N ARG A 51 -3.29 -4.54 -9.01
CA ARG A 51 -2.91 -5.00 -7.68
C ARG A 51 -3.21 -3.94 -6.63
N MET A 52 -3.32 -4.40 -5.39
CA MET A 52 -3.44 -3.56 -4.19
C MET A 52 -2.24 -3.82 -3.28
N VAL A 53 -1.54 -2.79 -2.85
CA VAL A 53 -0.43 -2.92 -1.90
C VAL A 53 -0.96 -2.58 -0.52
N ILE A 54 -1.17 -3.63 0.29
CA ILE A 54 -1.89 -3.55 1.56
C ILE A 54 -0.96 -3.12 2.69
N VAL A 55 -1.36 -2.10 3.44
CA VAL A 55 -0.72 -1.65 4.68
C VAL A 55 -1.40 -2.34 5.86
N GLY A 56 -0.62 -2.99 6.72
CA GLY A 56 -1.12 -3.72 7.88
C GLY A 56 -0.13 -3.72 9.04
N ILE A 57 -0.52 -4.40 10.12
CA ILE A 57 0.34 -4.64 11.27
C ILE A 57 1.09 -5.95 11.05
N LEU A 58 2.41 -5.90 10.98
CA LEU A 58 3.26 -7.08 11.04
C LEU A 58 3.83 -7.22 12.45
N TYR A 59 4.14 -8.43 12.88
CA TYR A 59 4.78 -8.71 14.16
C TYR A 59 5.81 -9.83 14.06
N ASN A 60 6.76 -9.83 15.01
CA ASN A 60 7.81 -10.82 15.09
C ASN A 60 7.30 -12.08 15.82
N THR A 61 7.18 -13.20 15.12
CA THR A 61 6.63 -14.45 15.65
C THR A 61 7.51 -15.15 16.68
N LYS A 62 8.81 -14.79 16.76
CA LYS A 62 9.71 -15.28 17.81
C LYS A 62 9.54 -14.52 19.13
N LEU A 63 9.05 -13.28 19.07
CA LEU A 63 8.89 -12.41 20.24
C LEU A 63 7.44 -12.28 20.71
N VAL A 64 6.49 -12.51 19.80
CA VAL A 64 5.05 -12.32 20.05
C VAL A 64 4.32 -13.55 19.53
N LYS A 65 3.69 -14.30 20.44
CA LYS A 65 2.81 -15.42 20.08
C LYS A 65 1.55 -14.89 19.41
N ALA A 66 0.92 -15.70 18.55
CA ALA A 66 -0.24 -15.28 17.78
C ALA A 66 -1.42 -14.81 18.66
N GLU A 67 -1.60 -15.44 19.83
CA GLU A 67 -2.67 -15.11 20.79
C GLU A 67 -2.43 -13.77 21.50
N GLU A 68 -1.17 -13.34 21.53
CA GLU A 68 -0.67 -12.14 22.19
C GLU A 68 -0.44 -10.97 21.23
N ALA A 69 -0.53 -11.23 19.92
CA ALA A 69 -0.40 -10.21 18.88
C ALA A 69 -1.51 -9.16 19.00
N PRO A 70 -1.29 -7.92 18.50
CA PRO A 70 -2.35 -6.92 18.41
C PRO A 70 -3.51 -7.52 17.61
N LYS A 71 -4.75 -7.19 17.99
CA LYS A 71 -5.96 -7.61 17.26
C LYS A 71 -6.61 -6.43 16.54
N SER A 72 -6.13 -5.23 16.82
CA SER A 72 -6.58 -3.95 16.27
C SER A 72 -5.41 -2.97 16.19
N LEU A 73 -5.60 -1.84 15.49
CA LEU A 73 -4.63 -0.75 15.55
C LEU A 73 -4.60 -0.11 16.96
N ASP A 74 -5.72 -0.08 17.67
CA ASP A 74 -5.83 0.43 19.05
C ASP A 74 -4.92 -0.32 20.02
N ASP A 75 -4.73 -1.63 19.83
CA ASP A 75 -3.88 -2.44 20.69
C ASP A 75 -2.42 -1.95 20.69
N LEU A 76 -1.92 -1.43 19.56
CA LEU A 76 -0.57 -0.84 19.47
C LEU A 76 -0.39 0.37 20.40
N LEU A 77 -1.47 0.98 20.86
CA LEU A 77 -1.46 2.16 21.73
C LEU A 77 -1.52 1.80 23.22
N THR A 78 -1.66 0.52 23.55
CA THR A 78 -1.71 0.06 24.94
C THR A 78 -0.32 0.05 25.60
N PRO A 79 -0.22 0.12 26.94
CA PRO A 79 1.07 0.14 27.65
C PRO A 79 1.99 -1.04 27.30
N ARG A 80 1.42 -2.20 26.92
CA ARG A 80 2.18 -3.38 26.49
C ARG A 80 3.10 -3.10 25.30
N TRP A 81 2.65 -2.24 24.39
CA TRP A 81 3.30 -1.96 23.10
C TRP A 81 4.11 -0.65 23.09
N GLN A 82 4.04 0.15 24.16
CA GLN A 82 4.77 1.39 24.26
C GLN A 82 6.27 1.19 24.02
N GLY A 83 6.83 1.93 23.06
CA GLY A 83 8.24 1.82 22.65
C GLY A 83 8.62 0.52 21.93
N LYS A 84 7.64 -0.34 21.59
CA LYS A 84 7.87 -1.66 20.96
C LYS A 84 7.26 -1.79 19.57
N TRP A 85 6.75 -0.72 18.99
CA TRP A 85 6.25 -0.75 17.62
C TRP A 85 6.79 0.38 16.76
N VAL A 86 6.85 0.11 15.46
CA VAL A 86 7.48 0.96 14.45
C VAL A 86 6.50 1.31 13.33
N MET A 87 6.65 2.50 12.75
CA MET A 87 6.02 2.87 11.49
C MET A 87 6.88 3.88 10.74
N PRO A 88 6.68 4.09 9.42
CA PRO A 88 7.37 5.17 8.74
C PRO A 88 6.90 6.53 9.26
N ASP A 89 7.77 7.53 9.24
CA ASP A 89 7.46 8.91 9.60
C ASP A 89 6.38 9.48 8.65
N PRO A 90 5.16 9.75 9.14
CA PRO A 90 4.07 10.22 8.30
C PRO A 90 4.25 11.65 7.79
N SER A 91 5.20 12.41 8.34
CA SER A 91 5.53 13.75 7.83
C SER A 91 6.46 13.73 6.62
N ARG A 92 7.11 12.58 6.35
CA ARG A 92 8.09 12.42 5.27
C ARG A 92 7.70 11.34 4.26
N HIS A 93 7.07 10.27 4.72
CA HIS A 93 6.70 9.13 3.89
C HIS A 93 5.27 9.29 3.35
N PHE A 94 5.16 9.52 2.04
CA PHE A 94 3.89 9.84 1.35
C PHE A 94 2.76 8.86 1.66
N THR A 95 2.97 7.56 1.42
CA THR A 95 1.94 6.55 1.64
C THR A 95 1.50 6.48 3.10
N THR A 96 2.40 6.70 4.07
CA THR A 96 1.99 6.68 5.48
C THR A 96 1.15 7.90 5.83
N GLY A 97 1.49 9.07 5.29
CA GLY A 97 0.66 10.27 5.43
C GLY A 97 -0.74 10.06 4.85
N VAL A 98 -0.83 9.51 3.63
CA VAL A 98 -2.11 9.17 2.98
C VAL A 98 -2.87 8.09 3.78
N TRP A 99 -2.17 7.08 4.29
CA TRP A 99 -2.76 6.03 5.11
C TRP A 99 -3.42 6.57 6.38
N LEU A 100 -2.73 7.45 7.12
CA LEU A 100 -3.32 8.12 8.29
C LEU A 100 -4.52 8.98 7.93
N LYS A 101 -4.50 9.64 6.76
CA LYS A 101 -5.62 10.48 6.31
C LYS A 101 -6.86 9.65 5.96
N ASN A 102 -6.67 8.44 5.49
CA ASN A 102 -7.71 7.49 5.10
C ASN A 102 -8.18 6.59 6.25
N LEU A 103 -7.71 6.80 7.49
CA LEU A 103 -8.20 6.02 8.64
C LEU A 103 -9.68 6.28 8.97
N ASP A 104 -10.33 7.28 8.37
CA ASP A 104 -11.77 7.49 8.45
C ASP A 104 -12.58 6.36 7.79
N GLU A 105 -11.99 5.65 6.84
CA GLU A 105 -12.56 4.39 6.32
C GLU A 105 -12.72 3.31 7.41
N ILE A 106 -11.95 3.40 8.51
CA ILE A 106 -11.99 2.45 9.63
C ILE A 106 -12.69 3.09 10.85
N TYR A 107 -12.34 4.33 11.19
CA TYR A 107 -12.73 5.02 12.41
C TYR A 107 -13.80 6.10 12.21
N GLY A 108 -14.21 6.37 10.96
CA GLY A 108 -15.12 7.46 10.62
C GLY A 108 -14.64 8.80 11.18
N LYS A 109 -15.57 9.54 11.80
CA LYS A 109 -15.32 10.85 12.42
C LYS A 109 -14.23 10.83 13.52
N ASN A 110 -13.91 9.66 14.08
CA ASN A 110 -12.90 9.52 15.13
C ASN A 110 -11.47 9.37 14.61
N SER A 111 -11.27 9.29 13.29
CA SER A 111 -9.96 9.08 12.66
C SER A 111 -8.88 10.06 13.15
N LEU A 112 -9.14 11.37 13.13
CA LEU A 112 -8.16 12.36 13.59
C LEU A 112 -7.83 12.21 15.08
N ALA A 113 -8.81 11.87 15.92
CA ALA A 113 -8.56 11.61 17.34
C ALA A 113 -7.68 10.36 17.53
N PHE A 114 -7.90 9.32 16.72
CA PHE A 114 -7.06 8.13 16.70
C PHE A 114 -5.63 8.44 16.26
N VAL A 115 -5.44 9.21 15.18
CA VAL A 115 -4.10 9.65 14.72
C VAL A 115 -3.34 10.42 15.80
N LYS A 116 -4.02 11.28 16.57
CA LYS A 116 -3.41 11.99 17.71
C LYS A 116 -2.94 11.00 18.80
N LYS A 117 -3.76 10.00 19.14
CA LYS A 117 -3.37 8.94 20.09
C LYS A 117 -2.18 8.12 19.57
N MET A 118 -2.12 7.85 18.25
CA MET A 118 -0.95 7.20 17.65
C MET A 118 0.33 8.02 17.86
N ALA A 119 0.26 9.35 17.70
CA ALA A 119 1.40 10.23 17.95
C ALA A 119 1.79 10.27 19.45
N GLU A 120 0.82 10.33 20.35
CA GLU A 120 1.02 10.30 21.81
C GLU A 120 1.66 8.99 22.29
N ALA A 121 1.38 7.87 21.62
CA ALA A 121 2.00 6.58 21.90
C ALA A 121 3.49 6.50 21.51
N LYS A 122 4.01 7.53 20.79
CA LYS A 122 5.42 7.68 20.39
C LYS A 122 6.01 6.41 19.75
N PRO A 123 5.50 5.97 18.60
CA PRO A 123 6.11 4.87 17.86
C PRO A 123 7.56 5.18 17.50
N ILE A 124 8.32 4.11 17.26
CA ILE A 124 9.59 4.22 16.57
C ILE A 124 9.30 4.69 15.13
N LEU A 125 9.93 5.78 14.71
CA LEU A 125 9.76 6.33 13.37
C LEU A 125 10.97 6.00 12.50
N VAL A 126 10.70 5.60 11.26
CA VAL A 126 11.71 5.29 10.23
C VAL A 126 11.34 5.91 8.89
N GLU A 127 12.24 5.85 7.90
CA GLU A 127 12.09 6.57 6.64
C GLU A 127 11.06 5.95 5.68
N SER A 128 10.84 4.63 5.73
CA SER A 128 9.90 3.94 4.83
C SER A 128 9.46 2.58 5.39
N PHE A 129 8.60 1.88 4.64
CA PHE A 129 8.06 0.59 5.07
C PHE A 129 9.09 -0.55 5.13
N ILE A 130 10.14 -0.53 4.30
CA ILE A 130 11.21 -1.57 4.36
C ILE A 130 11.96 -1.52 5.71
N PRO A 131 12.51 -0.37 6.14
CA PRO A 131 13.08 -0.20 7.48
C PRO A 131 12.13 -0.57 8.62
N SER A 132 10.83 -0.29 8.47
CA SER A 132 9.81 -0.71 9.44
C SER A 132 9.79 -2.24 9.58
N ALA A 133 9.74 -2.96 8.45
CA ALA A 133 9.84 -4.42 8.47
C ALA A 133 11.18 -4.91 9.03
N GLN A 134 12.31 -4.30 8.66
CA GLN A 134 13.63 -4.68 9.15
C GLN A 134 13.76 -4.56 10.67
N LYS A 135 13.21 -3.50 11.29
CA LYS A 135 13.17 -3.36 12.75
C LYS A 135 12.31 -4.42 13.43
N ILE A 136 11.23 -4.86 12.77
CA ILE A 136 10.42 -5.99 13.27
C ILE A 136 11.24 -7.29 13.18
N ILE A 137 11.94 -7.51 12.07
CA ILE A 137 12.76 -8.70 11.83
C ILE A 137 13.90 -8.82 12.83
N SER A 138 14.62 -7.71 13.09
CA SER A 138 15.73 -7.67 14.06
C SER A 138 15.26 -7.82 15.50
N GLY A 139 13.98 -7.56 15.78
CA GLY A 139 13.41 -7.56 17.12
C GLY A 139 13.57 -6.23 17.87
N GLU A 140 14.15 -5.21 17.24
CA GLU A 140 14.15 -3.83 17.77
C GLU A 140 12.74 -3.28 17.97
N ALA A 141 11.80 -3.71 17.11
CA ALA A 141 10.38 -3.56 17.31
C ALA A 141 9.71 -4.94 17.32
N HIS A 142 8.67 -5.11 18.14
CA HIS A 142 7.92 -6.36 18.24
C HIS A 142 6.80 -6.42 17.20
N ALA A 143 6.28 -5.26 16.80
CA ALA A 143 5.27 -5.11 15.76
C ALA A 143 5.46 -3.79 14.99
N GLY A 144 4.74 -3.58 13.90
CA GLY A 144 4.77 -2.30 13.21
C GLY A 144 3.87 -2.21 12.01
N ILE A 145 3.63 -0.98 11.57
CA ILE A 145 2.85 -0.67 10.37
C ILE A 145 3.77 -0.77 9.17
N THR A 146 3.48 -1.72 8.28
CA THR A 146 4.23 -1.93 7.03
C THR A 146 3.41 -2.67 5.97
N TYR A 147 4.01 -2.98 4.83
CA TYR A 147 3.33 -3.72 3.77
C TYR A 147 3.22 -5.20 4.11
N LEU A 148 2.01 -5.73 3.94
CA LEU A 148 1.67 -7.12 4.24
C LEU A 148 2.49 -8.12 3.40
N LYS A 149 2.79 -7.78 2.15
CA LYS A 149 3.61 -8.63 1.26
C LYS A 149 5.01 -8.95 1.81
N TYR A 150 5.52 -8.15 2.75
CA TYR A 150 6.81 -8.44 3.41
C TYR A 150 6.80 -9.70 4.27
N VAL A 151 5.62 -10.17 4.72
CA VAL A 151 5.48 -11.50 5.33
C VAL A 151 5.96 -12.58 4.37
N TYR A 152 5.60 -12.49 3.08
CA TYR A 152 6.06 -13.45 2.09
C TYR A 152 7.50 -13.19 1.64
N ILE A 153 7.81 -11.95 1.25
CA ILE A 153 9.11 -11.59 0.66
C ILE A 153 10.25 -11.94 1.63
N PHE A 154 10.19 -11.46 2.87
CA PHE A 154 11.24 -11.76 3.85
C PHE A 154 11.03 -13.14 4.51
N GLY A 155 9.80 -13.65 4.56
CA GLY A 155 9.53 -15.01 5.05
C GLY A 155 10.22 -16.09 4.22
N LYS A 156 10.35 -15.90 2.90
CA LYS A 156 11.16 -16.76 2.02
C LYS A 156 12.64 -16.83 2.44
N GLU A 157 13.13 -15.77 3.08
CA GLU A 157 14.50 -15.67 3.60
C GLU A 157 14.61 -16.11 5.07
N GLY A 158 13.53 -16.64 5.65
CA GLY A 158 13.49 -17.13 7.04
C GLY A 158 13.17 -16.06 8.08
N ALA A 159 12.74 -14.86 7.67
CA ALA A 159 12.35 -13.81 8.60
C ALA A 159 11.11 -14.23 9.44
N PRO A 160 11.11 -13.99 10.75
CA PRO A 160 10.03 -14.41 11.66
C PRO A 160 8.86 -13.44 11.62
N LEU A 161 8.24 -13.23 10.45
CA LEU A 161 7.13 -12.29 10.29
C LEU A 161 5.80 -13.01 10.16
N ASP A 162 4.80 -12.45 10.83
CA ASP A 162 3.39 -12.71 10.53
C ASP A 162 2.60 -11.39 10.65
N TYR A 163 1.32 -11.38 10.26
CA TYR A 163 0.50 -10.17 10.24
C TYR A 163 -0.77 -10.30 11.09
N VAL A 164 -1.32 -9.17 11.51
CA VAL A 164 -2.61 -9.13 12.23
C VAL A 164 -3.76 -9.20 11.24
N ARG A 165 -4.68 -10.15 11.42
CA ARG A 165 -5.82 -10.38 10.52
C ARG A 165 -6.95 -9.41 10.88
N LEU A 166 -6.88 -8.22 10.31
CA LEU A 166 -7.92 -7.20 10.46
C LEU A 166 -9.06 -7.41 9.44
N PRO A 167 -10.33 -7.14 9.80
CA PRO A 167 -11.47 -7.33 8.91
C PRO A 167 -11.51 -6.34 7.72
N LYS A 168 -10.80 -5.22 7.83
CA LYS A 168 -10.65 -4.19 6.80
C LYS A 168 -9.23 -3.65 6.87
N MET A 169 -8.55 -3.59 5.73
CA MET A 169 -7.19 -3.03 5.61
C MET A 169 -7.15 -2.04 4.46
N LEU A 170 -6.38 -0.97 4.65
CA LEU A 170 -6.18 0.04 3.62
C LEU A 170 -5.05 -0.36 2.69
N ALA A 171 -5.20 -0.04 1.40
CA ALA A 171 -4.24 -0.41 0.37
C ALA A 171 -4.10 0.66 -0.70
N ASP A 172 -2.93 0.72 -1.32
CA ASP A 172 -2.71 1.52 -2.53
C ASP A 172 -3.03 0.69 -3.77
N GLY A 173 -3.94 1.16 -4.61
CA GLY A 173 -4.16 0.57 -5.93
C GLY A 173 -3.04 0.94 -6.89
N HIS A 174 -2.54 0.00 -7.69
CA HIS A 174 -1.55 0.26 -8.74
C HIS A 174 -2.14 0.08 -10.13
N GLN A 175 -1.71 0.95 -11.03
CA GLN A 175 -2.14 0.97 -12.43
C GLN A 175 -0.94 1.13 -13.37
N VAL A 176 -1.21 0.88 -14.64
CA VAL A 176 -0.30 1.09 -15.76
C VAL A 176 -0.87 2.17 -16.67
N GLY A 177 -0.03 3.10 -17.10
CA GLY A 177 -0.36 4.11 -18.09
C GLY A 177 0.67 4.11 -19.20
N ILE A 178 0.20 4.11 -20.45
CA ILE A 178 1.06 4.23 -21.63
C ILE A 178 1.24 5.71 -21.93
N GLN A 179 2.47 6.19 -22.11
CA GLN A 179 2.67 7.61 -22.37
C GLN A 179 2.11 8.05 -23.72
N ALA A 180 1.49 9.24 -23.75
CA ALA A 180 0.92 9.84 -24.96
C ALA A 180 1.95 10.02 -26.08
N LYS A 181 3.23 10.21 -25.71
CA LYS A 181 4.38 10.34 -26.62
C LYS A 181 5.40 9.22 -26.40
N ALA A 182 4.93 8.01 -26.07
CA ALA A 182 5.80 6.83 -25.93
C ALA A 182 6.61 6.62 -27.23
N PRO A 183 7.95 6.48 -27.18
CA PRO A 183 8.77 6.18 -28.35
C PRO A 183 8.43 4.82 -28.98
N HIS A 184 7.91 3.87 -28.20
CA HIS A 184 7.56 2.51 -28.64
C HIS A 184 6.11 2.14 -28.21
N PRO A 185 5.07 2.77 -28.80
CA PRO A 185 3.69 2.62 -28.33
C PRO A 185 3.15 1.19 -28.46
N ASN A 186 3.57 0.42 -29.48
CA ASN A 186 3.13 -0.97 -29.64
C ASN A 186 3.75 -1.90 -28.59
N ALA A 187 5.02 -1.69 -28.23
CA ALA A 187 5.66 -2.44 -27.14
C ALA A 187 5.02 -2.10 -25.79
N ALA A 188 4.64 -0.83 -25.58
CA ALA A 188 3.93 -0.38 -24.38
C ALA A 188 2.57 -1.09 -24.22
N ARG A 189 1.81 -1.23 -25.32
CA ARG A 189 0.53 -1.95 -25.34
C ARG A 189 0.70 -3.43 -25.02
N LEU A 190 1.66 -4.10 -25.69
CA LEU A 190 1.98 -5.50 -25.42
C LEU A 190 2.40 -5.72 -23.96
N PHE A 191 3.18 -4.80 -23.39
CA PHE A 191 3.55 -4.86 -21.98
C PHE A 191 2.33 -4.75 -21.06
N GLN A 192 1.43 -3.79 -21.31
CA GLN A 192 0.21 -3.63 -20.52
C GLN A 192 -0.67 -4.88 -20.61
N ASP A 193 -0.91 -5.40 -21.82
CA ASP A 193 -1.66 -6.64 -22.05
C ASP A 193 -1.05 -7.79 -21.26
N PHE A 194 0.26 -8.03 -21.42
CA PHE A 194 0.94 -9.10 -20.70
C PHE A 194 0.85 -8.94 -19.19
N LEU A 195 1.14 -7.74 -18.66
CA LEU A 195 1.18 -7.50 -17.23
C LEU A 195 -0.17 -7.80 -16.57
N ILE A 196 -1.28 -7.35 -17.17
CA ILE A 196 -2.62 -7.54 -16.60
C ILE A 196 -3.30 -8.83 -17.06
N SER A 197 -2.69 -9.59 -17.96
CA SER A 197 -3.18 -10.90 -18.38
C SER A 197 -3.26 -11.88 -17.21
N ARG A 198 -4.01 -12.99 -17.39
CA ARG A 198 -4.05 -14.08 -16.41
C ARG A 198 -2.66 -14.58 -16.02
N ALA A 199 -1.76 -14.74 -16.99
CA ALA A 199 -0.39 -15.21 -16.74
C ALA A 199 0.44 -14.18 -15.96
N GLY A 200 0.36 -12.90 -16.32
CA GLY A 200 1.03 -11.81 -15.60
C GLY A 200 0.55 -11.70 -14.14
N MET A 201 -0.77 -11.78 -13.93
CA MET A 201 -1.37 -11.77 -12.60
C MET A 201 -0.97 -13.00 -11.77
N GLN A 202 -0.84 -14.18 -12.39
CA GLN A 202 -0.33 -15.38 -11.71
C GLN A 202 1.12 -15.22 -11.26
N ILE A 203 1.99 -14.64 -12.10
CA ILE A 203 3.38 -14.36 -11.74
C ILE A 203 3.43 -13.42 -10.53
N LEU A 204 2.68 -12.31 -10.58
CA LEU A 204 2.66 -11.33 -9.49
C LEU A 204 2.11 -11.93 -8.19
N ALA A 205 1.02 -12.70 -8.25
CA ALA A 205 0.47 -13.39 -7.09
C ALA A 205 1.50 -14.35 -6.47
N LYS A 206 2.19 -15.15 -7.30
CA LYS A 206 3.23 -16.07 -6.84
C LYS A 206 4.40 -15.35 -6.16
N GLU A 207 4.68 -14.11 -6.53
CA GLU A 207 5.69 -13.26 -5.88
C GLU A 207 5.16 -12.46 -4.68
N GLY A 208 3.96 -12.77 -4.19
CA GLY A 208 3.41 -12.20 -2.95
C GLY A 208 2.59 -10.93 -3.13
N GLU A 209 2.30 -10.54 -4.37
CA GLU A 209 1.46 -9.37 -4.66
C GLU A 209 -0.02 -9.72 -4.56
N PHE A 210 -0.82 -8.80 -3.99
CA PHE A 210 -2.28 -8.93 -3.97
C PHE A 210 -2.85 -8.40 -5.27
N VAL A 211 -2.89 -9.26 -6.28
CA VAL A 211 -3.51 -8.95 -7.57
C VAL A 211 -5.03 -8.88 -7.44
N THR A 212 -5.67 -8.13 -8.34
CA THR A 212 -7.13 -7.95 -8.34
C THR A 212 -7.85 -8.86 -9.34
N ALA A 213 -7.09 -9.67 -10.10
CA ALA A 213 -7.63 -10.71 -10.95
C ALA A 213 -8.30 -11.80 -10.10
N LYS A 214 -9.54 -12.15 -10.45
CA LYS A 214 -10.40 -13.05 -9.65
C LYS A 214 -9.75 -14.41 -9.40
N GLY A 215 -9.82 -14.87 -8.14
CA GLY A 215 -9.36 -16.21 -7.75
C GLY A 215 -7.83 -16.40 -7.78
N LEU A 216 -7.05 -15.32 -7.82
CA LEU A 216 -5.61 -15.35 -7.63
C LEU A 216 -5.28 -14.67 -6.32
N TYR A 217 -4.55 -15.38 -5.46
CA TYR A 217 -4.13 -14.88 -4.16
C TYR A 217 -2.64 -15.16 -3.98
N PRO A 218 -1.92 -14.28 -3.29
CA PRO A 218 -0.54 -14.56 -2.94
C PRO A 218 -0.47 -15.75 -1.97
N PRO A 219 0.67 -16.46 -1.92
CA PRO A 219 0.93 -17.56 -0.98
C PRO A 219 1.18 -17.03 0.45
N ILE A 220 0.23 -16.24 0.97
CA ILE A 220 0.21 -15.67 2.31
C ILE A 220 -1.02 -16.26 3.02
N LYS A 221 -0.81 -16.84 4.21
CA LYS A 221 -1.87 -17.48 4.99
C LYS A 221 -3.01 -16.50 5.30
N GLY A 222 -4.20 -16.77 4.76
CA GLY A 222 -5.42 -15.98 4.96
C GLY A 222 -5.58 -14.80 4.00
N ALA A 223 -4.77 -14.72 2.94
CA ALA A 223 -4.83 -13.66 1.92
C ALA A 223 -6.21 -13.56 1.25
N GLU A 224 -6.87 -14.69 1.04
CA GLU A 224 -8.19 -14.80 0.41
C GLU A 224 -9.33 -14.18 1.23
N SER A 225 -9.12 -14.03 2.54
CA SER A 225 -10.10 -13.44 3.47
C SER A 225 -9.90 -11.94 3.67
N ILE A 226 -8.85 -11.34 3.09
CA ILE A 226 -8.53 -9.93 3.32
C ILE A 226 -9.46 -9.05 2.49
N LYS A 227 -10.17 -8.16 3.18
CA LYS A 227 -10.90 -7.05 2.56
C LYS A 227 -10.00 -5.82 2.48
N ALA A 228 -9.32 -5.66 1.35
CA ALA A 228 -8.54 -4.47 1.04
C ALA A 228 -9.47 -3.35 0.54
N VAL A 229 -9.28 -2.14 1.06
CA VAL A 229 -9.97 -0.93 0.61
C VAL A 229 -8.93 0.03 0.04
N SER A 230 -9.14 0.44 -1.22
CA SER A 230 -8.27 1.40 -1.86
C SER A 230 -8.34 2.72 -1.10
N MET A 231 -7.18 3.29 -0.80
CA MET A 231 -7.09 4.62 -0.21
C MET A 231 -7.47 5.68 -1.26
N ASP A 232 -8.10 6.73 -0.78
CA ASP A 232 -8.27 7.97 -1.51
C ASP A 232 -6.95 8.74 -1.53
N GLU A 233 -6.74 9.42 -2.65
CA GLU A 233 -5.51 10.12 -2.95
C GLU A 233 -5.64 11.58 -2.54
N LEU A 234 -4.55 12.15 -2.03
CA LEU A 234 -4.51 13.56 -1.66
C LEU A 234 -3.91 14.37 -2.79
N ASP A 235 -4.52 15.52 -3.08
CA ASP A 235 -3.87 16.47 -3.98
C ASP A 235 -2.61 17.07 -3.34
N ARG A 236 -1.80 17.76 -4.15
CA ARG A 236 -0.52 18.33 -3.69
C ARG A 236 -0.69 19.31 -2.52
N ASN A 237 -1.75 20.12 -2.52
CA ASN A 237 -2.00 21.14 -1.50
C ASN A 237 -2.55 20.51 -0.21
N GLU A 238 -3.46 19.55 -0.34
CA GLU A 238 -3.99 18.75 0.77
C GLU A 238 -2.87 17.99 1.46
N TYR A 239 -2.05 17.26 0.69
CA TYR A 239 -0.91 16.53 1.22
C TYR A 239 0.10 17.47 1.91
N LYS A 240 0.38 18.64 1.34
CA LYS A 240 1.28 19.63 1.96
C LYS A 240 0.75 20.13 3.31
N LYS A 241 -0.54 20.43 3.41
CA LYS A 241 -1.17 20.85 4.68
C LYS A 241 -1.17 19.71 5.70
N TRP A 242 -1.55 18.51 5.26
CA TRP A 242 -1.65 17.33 6.09
C TRP A 242 -0.29 16.87 6.62
N SER A 243 0.74 16.77 5.77
CA SER A 243 2.10 16.43 6.19
C SER A 243 2.68 17.43 7.19
N ALA A 244 2.36 18.72 7.07
CA ALA A 244 2.75 19.73 8.06
C ALA A 244 2.05 19.52 9.41
N GLU A 245 0.79 19.07 9.42
CA GLU A 245 0.08 18.66 10.63
C GLU A 245 0.70 17.40 11.25
N MET A 246 0.99 16.38 10.43
CA MET A 246 1.65 15.16 10.89
C MET A 246 3.02 15.45 11.50
N ARG A 247 3.78 16.37 10.91
CA ARG A 247 5.06 16.82 11.49
C ARG A 247 4.88 17.41 12.89
N LYS A 248 3.85 18.24 13.10
CA LYS A 248 3.57 18.84 14.41
C LYS A 248 3.16 17.79 15.44
N LEU A 249 2.42 16.76 15.04
CA LEU A 249 1.95 15.71 15.94
C LEU A 249 3.06 14.70 16.30
N PHE A 250 3.77 14.17 15.29
CA PHE A 250 4.70 13.06 15.47
C PHE A 250 6.14 13.50 15.78
N ILE A 251 6.51 14.73 15.42
CA ILE A 251 7.83 15.31 15.69
C ILE A 251 7.66 16.57 16.55
N PRO A 252 7.20 16.43 17.82
CA PRO A 252 7.11 17.57 18.72
C PRO A 252 8.50 18.18 18.95
N ARG A 253 8.55 19.51 18.98
CA ARG A 253 9.77 20.29 19.26
C ARG A 253 10.23 20.09 20.69
#